data_AF-A0A1Y4C860-F1
#
_entry.id   AF-A0A1Y4C860-F1
#
_cell.length_a   1.000
_cell.length_b   1.000
_cell.length_c   1.000
_cell.angle_alpha   90.00
_cell.angle_beta   90.00
_cell.angle_gamma   90.00
#
_symmetry.space_group_name_H-M   'P 1'
#
loop_
_entity.id
_entity.type
_entity.pdbx_description
1 polymer ?
#
loop_
_entity_poly.entity_id
_entity_poly.type
_entity_poly.pdbx_seq_one_letter_code
_entity_poly.pdbx_strand_id
1 'polypeptide(L)' 'MITIKLSELNKVKMSVNPPECVVKADCKVILNGMVKQYIGIGWIDIAPATPKDYETIPQVID' A
#
# COMPACT_ATOMS: atom_id res chain seq x y z
N MET A 1 -3.12 12.15 5.57
CA MET A 1 -3.68 10.81 5.33
C MET A 1 -3.86 10.64 3.83
N ILE A 2 -3.09 9.75 3.22
CA ILE A 2 -3.23 9.39 1.80
C ILE A 2 -4.06 8.11 1.77
N THR A 3 -5.13 8.07 1.01
CA THR A 3 -5.97 6.86 0.89
C THR A 3 -5.98 6.36 -0.55
N ILE A 4 -6.03 5.04 -0.71
CA ILE A 4 -6.14 4.37 -2.00
C ILE A 4 -7.27 3.35 -1.96
N LYS A 5 -8.08 3.29 -3.02
CA LYS A 5 -9.13 2.28 -3.11
C LYS A 5 -8.53 0.91 -3.39
N LEU A 6 -9.13 -0.15 -2.86
CA LEU A 6 -8.72 -1.52 -3.11
C LEU A 6 -8.77 -1.87 -4.62
N SER A 7 -9.73 -1.30 -5.35
CA SER A 7 -9.83 -1.42 -6.80
C SER A 7 -8.61 -0.85 -7.54
N GLU A 8 -8.05 0.27 -7.08
CA GLU A 8 -6.82 0.85 -7.62
C GLU A 8 -5.59 0.02 -7.22
N LEU A 9 -5.57 -0.52 -6.00
CA LEU A 9 -4.52 -1.41 -5.54
C LEU A 9 -4.46 -2.71 -6.37
N ASN A 10 -5.61 -3.25 -6.77
CA ASN A 10 -5.67 -4.46 -7.61
C ASN A 10 -5.08 -4.25 -9.01
N LYS A 11 -5.03 -3.01 -9.51
CA LYS A 11 -4.32 -2.70 -10.76
C LYS A 11 -2.80 -2.91 -10.62
N VAL A 12 -2.23 -2.71 -9.43
CA VAL A 12 -0.82 -3.00 -9.12
C VAL A 12 -0.50 -4.47 -9.35
N LYS A 13 -1.42 -5.36 -8.96
CA LYS A 13 -1.25 -6.82 -9.09
C LYS A 13 -1.16 -7.28 -10.56
N MET A 14 -1.63 -6.47 -11.51
CA MET A 14 -1.62 -6.78 -12.94
C MET A 14 -0.37 -6.27 -13.69
N SER A 15 0.68 -5.79 -12.99
CA SER A 15 1.96 -5.38 -13.60
C SER A 15 1.85 -4.30 -14.69
N VAL A 16 0.99 -3.29 -14.47
CA VAL A 16 0.97 -2.10 -15.34
C VAL A 16 0.83 -0.85 -14.48
N ASN A 17 1.97 -0.19 -14.19
CA ASN A 17 2.08 1.09 -13.48
C ASN A 17 1.41 1.16 -12.09
N PRO A 18 2.14 0.83 -11.00
CA PRO A 18 1.63 1.09 -9.67
C PRO A 18 1.32 2.58 -9.45
N PRO A 19 0.30 2.92 -8.64
CA PRO A 19 -0.03 4.30 -8.30
C PRO A 19 1.20 5.03 -7.74
N GLU A 20 1.43 6.25 -8.19
CA GLU A 20 2.60 7.02 -7.74
C GLU A 20 2.67 7.18 -6.22
N CYS A 21 1.53 7.23 -5.52
CA CYS A 21 1.54 7.33 -4.05
C CYS A 21 2.11 6.07 -3.38
N VAL A 22 1.93 4.90 -3.99
CA VAL A 22 2.48 3.62 -3.53
C VAL A 22 3.98 3.56 -3.82
N VAL A 23 4.40 4.02 -5.01
CA VAL A 23 5.84 4.09 -5.37
C VAL A 23 6.59 5.05 -4.45
N LYS A 24 6.03 6.23 -4.18
CA LYS A 24 6.60 7.21 -3.25
C LYS A 24 6.69 6.68 -1.81
N ALA A 25 5.80 5.76 -1.45
CA ALA A 25 5.80 5.07 -0.18
C ALA A 25 6.64 3.77 -0.19
N ASP A 26 7.62 3.65 -1.09
CA ASP A 26 8.52 2.47 -1.16
C ASP A 26 7.75 1.15 -1.42
N CYS A 27 6.68 1.25 -2.21
CA CYS A 27 5.74 0.17 -2.49
C CYS A 27 5.05 -0.40 -1.23
N LYS A 28 4.83 0.45 -0.22
CA LYS A 28 4.12 0.09 1.01
C LYS A 28 2.70 0.63 1.03
N VAL A 29 1.80 -0.12 1.64
CA VAL A 29 0.40 0.26 1.88
C VAL A 29 -0.05 -0.21 3.25
N ILE A 30 -1.02 0.48 3.86
CA ILE A 30 -1.67 0.01 5.09
C ILE A 30 -3.00 -0.64 4.72
N LEU A 31 -3.17 -1.92 5.06
CA LEU A 31 -4.43 -2.65 4.88
C LEU A 31 -4.74 -3.42 6.16
N ASN A 32 -5.97 -3.28 6.67
CA ASN A 32 -6.42 -3.91 7.92
C ASN A 32 -5.49 -3.64 9.12
N GLY A 33 -4.92 -2.44 9.19
CA GLY A 33 -4.00 -2.05 10.27
C GLY A 33 -2.60 -2.68 10.18
N MET A 34 -2.24 -3.31 9.06
CA MET A 34 -0.89 -3.82 8.79
C MET A 34 -0.25 -3.08 7.63
N VAL A 35 1.04 -2.80 7.77
CA VAL A 35 1.90 -2.34 6.68
C VAL A 35 2.24 -3.55 5.81
N LYS A 36 1.79 -3.51 4.56
CA LYS A 36 2.11 -4.46 3.52
C LYS A 36 3.10 -3.85 2.53
N GLN A 37 4.08 -4.62 2.06
CA GLN A 37 5.02 -4.19 1.02
C GLN A 37 4.91 -5.08 -0.21
N TYR A 38 4.94 -4.49 -1.39
CA TYR A 38 4.99 -5.23 -2.64
C TYR A 38 6.41 -5.59 -3.02
N ILE A 39 6.67 -6.88 -3.26
CA ILE A 39 8.02 -7.43 -3.58
C ILE A 39 8.13 -7.95 -5.03
N GLY A 40 7.33 -7.40 -5.95
CA GLY A 40 7.35 -7.78 -7.38
C GLY A 40 6.51 -9.01 -7.72
N ILE A 41 6.37 -9.97 -6.79
CA ILE A 41 5.52 -11.16 -6.97
C ILE A 41 4.19 -11.09 -6.20
N GLY A 42 4.08 -10.17 -5.25
CA GLY A 42 2.94 -10.08 -4.35
C GLY A 42 3.16 -9.13 -3.18
N TRP A 43 2.14 -9.03 -2.32
CA TRP A 43 2.15 -8.24 -1.09
C TRP A 43 2.51 -9.13 0.10
N ILE A 44 3.46 -8.69 0.92
CA ILE A 44 3.83 -9.34 2.17
C ILE A 44 3.50 -8.44 3.36
N ASP A 45 3.12 -9.03 4.49
CA ASP A 45 2.95 -8.31 5.75
C ASP A 45 4.30 -8.04 6.39
N ILE A 46 4.60 -6.76 6.67
CA ILE A 46 5.86 -6.33 7.27
C ILE A 46 5.70 -6.16 8.79
N ALA A 47 4.71 -5.36 9.20
CA ALA A 47 4.51 -4.99 10.60
C ALA A 47 3.10 -4.41 10.83
N PRO A 48 2.61 -4.38 12.09
CA PRO A 48 1.46 -3.56 12.46
C PRO A 48 1.70 -2.09 12.15
N ALA A 49 0.70 -1.39 11.61
CA ALA A 49 0.79 0.03 11.30
C ALA A 49 0.78 0.86 12.59
N THR A 50 1.78 1.72 12.73
CA THR A 50 1.85 2.72 13.78
C THR A 50 1.12 3.99 13.37
N PRO A 51 0.73 4.88 14.31
CA PRO A 51 0.09 6.15 13.98
C PRO A 51 0.90 7.02 12.99
N LYS A 52 2.24 6.96 13.05
CA LYS A 52 3.14 7.67 12.12
C LYS A 52 3.09 7.11 10.71
N ASP A 53 2.85 5.81 10.56
CA ASP A 53 2.76 5.19 9.24
C ASP A 53 1.56 5.73 8.46
N TYR A 54 0.44 6.06 9.11
CA TYR A 54 -0.73 6.67 8.45
C TYR A 54 -0.47 8.09 7.91
N GLU A 55 0.63 8.74 8.31
CA GLU A 55 1.05 10.04 7.79
C GLU A 55 1.81 9.92 6.47
N THR A 56 2.48 8.79 6.24
CA THR A 56 3.45 8.61 5.15
C THR A 56 3.09 7.48 4.18
N ILE A 57 2.37 6.46 4.65
CA ILE A 57 1.98 5.27 3.89
C ILE A 57 0.50 5.37 3.50
N PRO A 58 0.16 5.16 2.23
CA PRO A 58 -1.23 5.18 1.79
C PRO A 58 -2.03 4.04 2.45
N GLN A 59 -3.17 4.39 3.04
CA GLN A 59 -4.12 3.43 3.58
C GLN A 59 -5.07 2.93 2.49
N VAL A 60 -5.17 1.62 2.37
CA VAL A 60 -6.13 0.95 1.51
C VAL A 60 -7.50 0.99 2.18
N ILE A 61 -8.47 1.54 1.47
CA ILE A 61 -9.89 1.57 1.83
C ILE A 61 -10.68 0.84 0.74
N ASP A 62 -11.86 0.32 1.09
CA ASP A 62 -12.76 -0.33 0.14
C ASP A 62 -13.32 0.69 -0.88
#